data_AF-A0A956E7J3-F1
#
_entry.id   AF-A0A956E7J3-F1
#
_cell.length_a   1.000
_cell.length_b   1.000
_cell.length_c   1.000
_cell.angle_alpha   90.00
_cell.angle_beta   90.00
_cell.angle_gamma   90.00
#
_symmetry.space_group_name_H-M   'P 1'
#
loop_
_entity.id
_entity.type
_entity.pdbx_description
1 polymer ?
#
loop_
_entity_poly.entity_id
_entity_poly.type
_entity_poly.pdbx_seq_one_letter_code
_entity_poly.pdbx_strand_id
1 'polypeptide(L)'
;LESREHLIELLDRIMHSQRVQVFLGEDTRDTVGYPLSIVAAPWGPGDNPGGAIGVIGPTRMDYPFVVPLVGATAEAMGDAMLRGRGAASDETTTEDEEELPSSREASALDPDAG
;
A
#
# COMPACT_ATOMS: atom_id res chain seq x y z
N LEU A 1 -15.46 -7.11 16.61
CA LEU A 1 -15.24 -7.37 15.17
C LEU A 1 -14.86 -6.07 14.46
N GLU A 2 -15.51 -4.95 14.79
CA GLU A 2 -15.24 -3.58 14.31
C GLU A 2 -13.75 -3.16 14.36
N SER A 3 -13.03 -3.57 15.41
CA SER A 3 -11.62 -3.25 15.64
C SER A 3 -10.66 -3.73 14.56
N ARG A 4 -10.96 -4.89 13.98
CA ARG A 4 -10.09 -5.53 12.98
C ARG A 4 -10.30 -4.89 11.61
N GLU A 5 -11.53 -4.53 11.27
CA GLU A 5 -11.88 -3.82 10.04
C GLU A 5 -11.26 -2.43 10.03
N HIS A 6 -11.38 -1.69 11.14
CA HIS A 6 -10.78 -0.36 11.27
C HIS A 6 -9.24 -0.40 11.16
N LEU A 7 -8.59 -1.40 11.77
CA LEU A 7 -7.14 -1.59 11.61
C LEU A 7 -6.75 -1.90 10.16
N ILE A 8 -7.55 -2.71 9.45
CA ILE A 8 -7.31 -3.05 8.05
C ILE A 8 -7.40 -1.80 7.17
N GLU A 9 -8.41 -0.96 7.36
CA GLU A 9 -8.56 0.31 6.63
C GLU A 9 -7.38 1.26 6.88
N LEU A 10 -6.89 1.34 8.12
CA LEU A 10 -5.72 2.14 8.46
C LEU A 10 -4.44 1.63 7.78
N LEU A 11 -4.24 0.31 7.79
CA LEU A 11 -3.11 -0.33 7.12
C LEU A 11 -3.15 -0.11 5.61
N ASP A 12 -4.32 -0.23 4.99
CA ASP A 12 -4.50 0.01 3.57
C ASP A 12 -4.14 1.46 3.19
N ARG A 13 -4.55 2.43 4.03
CA ARG A 13 -4.19 3.85 3.86
C ARG A 13 -2.69 4.13 4.04
N ILE A 14 -1.99 3.30 4.81
CA ILE A 14 -0.52 3.39 4.94
C ILE A 14 0.16 2.87 3.67
N MET A 15 -0.31 1.74 3.13
CA MET A 15 0.25 1.14 1.91
C MET A 15 0.14 2.06 0.69
N HIS A 16 -0.94 2.84 0.60
CA HIS A 16 -1.12 3.80 -0.49
C HIS A 16 -0.44 5.16 -0.27
N SER A 17 0.24 5.35 0.87
CA SER A 17 0.95 6.58 1.18
C SER A 17 2.42 6.49 0.77
N GLN A 18 3.04 7.62 0.42
CA GLN A 18 4.49 7.71 0.14
C GLN A 18 5.30 8.23 1.33
N ARG A 19 4.67 8.38 2.51
CA ARG A 19 5.24 9.08 3.67
C ARG A 19 4.92 8.36 4.97
N VAL A 20 5.61 8.77 6.04
CA VAL A 20 5.23 8.37 7.40
C VAL A 20 3.83 8.89 7.70
N GLN A 21 2.96 7.99 8.15
CA GLN A 21 1.59 8.26 8.55
C GLN A 21 1.49 8.19 10.08
N VAL A 22 0.84 9.20 10.67
CA VAL A 22 0.55 9.25 12.11
C VAL A 22 -0.96 9.24 12.29
N PHE A 23 -1.44 8.29 13.08
CA PHE A 23 -2.85 8.15 13.45
C PHE A 23 -2.99 8.38 14.94
N LEU A 24 -3.89 9.27 15.33
CA LEU A 24 -4.16 9.62 16.72
C LEU A 24 -5.43 8.88 17.17
N GLY A 25 -5.35 8.24 18.33
CA GLY A 25 -6.30 7.24 18.81
C GLY A 25 -7.66 7.72 19.31
N GLU A 26 -8.24 8.76 18.76
CA GLU A 26 -9.58 9.18 19.16
C GLU A 26 -10.65 8.17 18.69
N ASP A 27 -10.39 7.45 17.59
CA ASP A 27 -11.29 6.43 16.99
C ASP A 27 -11.19 5.03 17.64
N THR A 28 -10.26 4.80 18.58
CA THR A 28 -10.07 3.50 19.26
C THR A 28 -10.66 3.44 20.68
N ARG A 29 -11.28 4.53 21.15
CA ARG A 29 -11.83 4.66 22.51
C ARG A 29 -12.81 3.54 22.88
N ASP A 30 -13.64 3.11 21.95
CA ASP A 30 -14.70 2.13 22.22
C ASP A 30 -14.21 0.67 22.19
N THR A 31 -13.01 0.41 21.67
CA THR A 31 -12.48 -0.96 21.51
C THR A 31 -11.45 -1.34 22.56
N VAL A 32 -10.50 -0.46 22.90
CA VAL A 32 -9.29 -0.83 23.66
C VAL A 32 -9.31 -0.30 25.11
N GLY A 33 -10.30 0.52 25.47
CA GLY A 33 -10.40 1.14 26.80
C GLY A 33 -9.40 2.29 27.03
N TYR A 34 -8.51 2.55 26.06
CA TYR A 34 -7.58 3.69 26.02
C TYR A 34 -7.25 4.06 24.56
N PRO A 35 -7.12 5.36 24.25
CA PRO A 35 -6.85 5.82 22.89
C PRO A 35 -5.41 5.47 22.45
N LEU A 36 -5.27 4.71 21.37
CA LEU A 36 -3.99 4.24 20.81
C LEU A 36 -3.60 4.99 19.55
N SER A 37 -2.33 5.38 19.45
CA SER A 37 -1.77 5.98 18.25
C SER A 37 -0.89 5.00 17.48
N ILE A 38 -0.84 5.19 16.16
CA ILE A 38 -0.05 4.38 15.23
C ILE A 38 0.85 5.32 14.42
N VAL A 39 2.15 5.03 14.38
CA VAL A 39 3.10 5.69 13.48
C VAL A 39 3.66 4.63 12.55
N ALA A 40 3.44 4.76 11.25
CA ALA A 40 3.85 3.75 10.28
C ALA A 40 4.40 4.36 9.00
N ALA A 41 5.28 3.64 8.32
CA ALA A 41 5.83 4.02 7.03
C ALA A 41 5.85 2.82 6.07
N PRO A 42 5.55 3.03 4.77
CA PRO A 42 5.73 2.01 3.76
C PRO A 42 7.22 1.69 3.57
N TRP A 43 7.55 0.45 3.21
CA TRP A 43 8.90 0.07 2.76
C TRP A 43 8.84 -0.56 1.36
N GLY A 44 9.92 -0.40 0.59
CA GLY A 44 9.99 -0.88 -0.79
C GLY A 44 9.76 0.22 -1.84
N PRO A 45 9.71 -0.15 -3.13
CA PRO A 45 9.59 0.81 -4.23
C PRO A 45 8.22 1.50 -4.21
N GLY A 46 8.20 2.80 -4.51
CA GLY A 46 7.03 3.67 -4.27
C GLY A 46 5.79 3.36 -5.13
N ASP A 47 5.96 2.63 -6.23
CA ASP A 47 4.90 2.12 -7.10
C ASP A 47 4.35 0.76 -6.67
N ASN A 48 5.09 0.00 -5.85
CA ASN A 48 4.66 -1.29 -5.32
C ASN A 48 5.36 -1.60 -3.98
N PRO A 49 4.90 -0.99 -2.87
CA PRO A 49 5.53 -1.19 -1.57
C PRO A 49 5.42 -2.65 -1.12
N GLY A 50 6.49 -3.18 -0.53
CA GLY A 50 6.52 -4.54 0.00
C GLY A 50 5.72 -4.71 1.30
N GLY A 51 5.33 -3.59 1.92
CA GLY A 51 4.49 -3.55 3.11
C GLY A 51 4.71 -2.27 3.91
N ALA A 52 4.31 -2.28 5.19
CA ALA A 52 4.52 -1.17 6.11
C ALA A 52 5.15 -1.64 7.43
N ILE A 53 5.94 -0.77 8.04
CA ILE A 53 6.46 -0.94 9.40
C ILE A 53 5.95 0.19 10.29
N GLY A 54 5.60 -0.10 11.53
CA GLY A 54 5.10 0.92 12.44
C GLY A 54 5.15 0.56 13.91
N VAL A 55 4.95 1.59 14.73
CA VAL A 55 4.87 1.52 16.20
C VAL A 55 3.44 1.83 16.63
N ILE A 56 2.91 1.02 17.54
CA ILE A 56 1.63 1.23 18.21
C ILE A 56 1.92 1.66 19.65
N GLY A 57 1.33 2.78 20.09
CA GLY A 57 1.60 3.32 21.42
C GLY A 57 0.45 4.15 21.99
N PRO A 58 0.59 4.65 23.24
CA PRO A 58 -0.38 5.57 23.81
C PRO A 58 -0.44 6.87 22.98
N THR A 59 -1.56 7.59 23.08
CA THR A 59 -1.75 8.85 22.34
C THR A 59 -0.69 9.92 22.62
N ARG A 60 0.00 9.83 23.76
CA ARG A 60 1.17 10.66 24.06
C ARG A 60 2.43 9.79 24.04
N MET A 61 3.04 9.66 22.87
CA MET A 61 4.37 9.08 22.68
C MET A 61 5.37 10.17 22.25
N ASP A 62 6.67 9.88 22.31
CA ASP A 62 7.72 10.77 21.83
C ASP A 62 7.76 10.79 20.29
N TYR A 63 6.83 11.49 19.65
CA TYR A 63 6.76 11.61 18.19
C TYR A 63 8.04 12.15 17.54
N PRO A 64 8.72 13.17 18.11
CA PRO A 64 10.02 13.61 17.60
C PRO A 64 11.06 12.49 17.50
N PHE A 65 11.00 11.49 18.38
CA PHE A 65 11.86 10.30 18.30
C PHE A 65 11.28 9.19 17.41
N VAL A 66 9.98 8.90 17.54
CA VAL A 66 9.33 7.74 16.90
C VAL A 66 9.18 7.92 15.39
N VAL A 67 8.84 9.12 14.93
CA VAL A 67 8.69 9.41 13.49
C VAL A 67 9.99 9.16 12.72
N PRO A 68 11.15 9.71 13.11
CA PRO A 68 12.40 9.42 12.40
C PRO A 68 12.87 7.97 12.59
N LEU A 69 12.62 7.35 13.75
CA LEU A 69 12.93 5.93 13.97
C LEU A 69 12.20 5.04 12.97
N VAL A 70 10.88 5.22 12.82
CA VAL A 70 10.05 4.44 11.90
C VAL A 70 10.47 4.68 10.44
N GLY A 71 10.72 5.94 10.06
CA GLY A 71 11.19 6.28 8.72
C GLY A 71 12.53 5.62 8.37
N ALA A 72 13.53 5.75 9.24
CA ALA A 72 14.84 5.13 9.03
C ALA A 72 14.77 3.60 8.98
N THR A 73 13.89 2.99 9.78
CA THR A 73 13.71 1.54 9.76
C THR A 73 13.05 1.07 8.46
N ALA A 74 12.06 1.82 7.94
CA ALA A 74 11.42 1.51 6.67
C ALA A 74 12.40 1.62 5.48
N GLU A 75 13.25 2.64 5.48
CA GLU A 75 14.32 2.81 4.50
C GLU A 75 15.33 1.66 4.56
N ALA A 76 15.81 1.33 5.75
CA ALA A 76 16.74 0.20 5.96
C ALA A 76 16.12 -1.15 5.52
N MET A 77 14.81 -1.34 5.74
CA MET A 77 14.11 -2.54 5.30
C MET A 77 13.97 -2.59 3.78
N GLY A 78 13.66 -1.46 3.13
CA GLY A 78 13.66 -1.35 1.67
C GLY A 78 15.01 -1.72 1.08
N ASP A 79 16.08 -1.15 1.62
CA ASP A 79 17.46 -1.46 1.22
C ASP A 79 17.84 -2.93 1.39
N ALA A 80 17.46 -3.54 2.52
CA ALA A 80 17.76 -4.94 2.80
C ALA A 80 17.01 -5.88 1.84
N MET A 81 15.77 -5.54 1.50
CA MET A 81 14.94 -6.33 0.58
C MET A 81 15.43 -6.23 -0.87
N LEU A 82 15.90 -5.06 -1.30
CA LEU A 82 16.56 -4.90 -2.60
C LEU A 82 17.83 -5.77 -2.70
N ARG A 83 18.58 -5.93 -1.60
CA ARG A 83 19.75 -6.81 -1.54
C ARG A 83 19.38 -8.30 -1.57
N GLY A 84 18.27 -8.67 -0.93
CA GLY A 84 17.76 -10.05 -0.92
C GLY A 84 17.11 -10.49 -2.25
N ARG A 85 16.55 -9.55 -3.02
CA ARG A 85 15.86 -9.83 -4.30
C ARG A 85 16.80 -10.20 -5.45
N GLY A 86 18.12 -10.16 -5.24
CA GLY A 86 19.10 -10.82 -6.11
C GLY A 86 19.03 -12.36 -6.12
N ALA A 87 18.16 -12.97 -5.30
CA ALA A 87 17.99 -14.43 -5.20
C ALA A 87 16.57 -14.93 -5.53
N ALA A 88 15.62 -14.06 -5.89
CA ALA A 88 14.25 -14.44 -6.23
C ALA A 88 13.77 -13.71 -7.48
N SER A 89 14.42 -14.03 -8.60
CA SER A 89 13.80 -13.98 -9.92
C SER A 89 13.25 -15.38 -10.21
N ASP A 90 12.01 -15.66 -9.83
CA ASP A 90 11.16 -16.52 -10.64
C ASP A 90 9.68 -16.38 -10.28
N GLU A 91 8.88 -16.33 -11.35
CA GLU A 91 7.43 -16.55 -11.42
C GLU A 91 6.49 -15.73 -10.53
N THR A 92 5.81 -14.77 -11.15
CA THR A 92 4.35 -14.88 -11.30
C THR A 92 3.97 -14.30 -12.65
N THR A 93 3.81 -15.21 -13.60
CA THR A 93 2.91 -15.09 -14.74
C THR A 93 1.51 -14.73 -14.23
N THR A 94 0.96 -13.65 -14.74
CA THR A 94 -0.48 -13.44 -14.88
C THR A 94 -0.58 -12.83 -16.28
N GLU A 95 -0.70 -13.64 -17.33
CA GLU A 95 -1.99 -14.12 -17.86
C GLU A 95 -3.06 -13.03 -17.79
N ASP A 96 -2.87 -11.98 -18.60
CA ASP A 96 -4.00 -11.26 -19.20
C ASP A 96 -3.99 -11.56 -20.70
N GLU A 97 -4.56 -12.73 -21.03
CA GLU A 97 -5.23 -12.92 -22.30
C GLU A 97 -6.52 -12.11 -22.27
N GLU A 98 -6.57 -10.97 -22.97
CA GLU A 98 -7.81 -10.55 -23.63
C GLU A 98 -7.49 -9.93 -24.99
N GLU A 99 -7.14 -10.83 -25.91
CA GLU A 99 -7.10 -10.56 -27.34
C GLU A 99 -8.54 -10.47 -27.86
N LEU A 100 -9.06 -9.24 -28.06
CA LEU A 100 -10.25 -9.01 -28.86
C LEU A 100 -9.86 -8.29 -30.15
N PRO A 101 -9.68 -8.98 -31.30
CA PRO A 101 -9.79 -8.30 -32.57
C PRO A 101 -11.28 -7.99 -32.81
N SER A 102 -11.69 -6.77 -32.44
CA SER A 102 -12.99 -6.22 -32.83
C SER A 102 -13.03 -6.12 -34.35
N SER A 103 -13.75 -7.07 -34.92
CA SER A 103 -14.28 -7.12 -36.28
C SER A 103 -14.93 -5.79 -36.65
N ARG A 104 -14.24 -5.01 -37.47
CA ARG A 104 -14.83 -3.92 -38.26
C ARG A 104 -14.79 -4.26 -39.75
N GLU A 105 -15.34 -5.42 -40.10
CA GLU A 105 -15.77 -5.73 -41.45
C GLU A 105 -17.29 -5.64 -41.52
N ALA A 106 -17.76 -4.43 -41.80
CA ALA A 106 -19.02 -4.17 -42.48
C ALA A 106 -18.90 -2.78 -43.11
N SER A 107 -17.96 -2.65 -44.05
CA SER A 107 -17.96 -1.52 -44.97
C SER A 107 -19.21 -1.66 -45.82
N ALA A 108 -20.22 -0.86 -45.49
CA ALA A 108 -21.42 -0.72 -46.27
C ALA A 108 -21.06 -0.37 -47.71
N LEU A 109 -21.59 -1.18 -48.61
CA LEU A 109 -21.67 -0.96 -50.04
C LEU A 109 -22.62 0.21 -50.29
N ASP A 110 -22.09 1.34 -50.76
CA ASP A 110 -22.87 2.35 -51.51
C ASP A 110 -21.99 2.92 -52.64
N PRO A 111 -22.00 2.31 -53.83
CA PRO A 111 -21.47 2.92 -55.04
C PRO A 111 -22.62 3.47 -55.91
N ASP A 112 -23.36 4.47 -55.41
CA ASP A 112 -24.17 5.35 -56.27
C ASP A 112 -23.38 6.63 -56.56
N ALA A 113 -22.44 6.52 -57.50
CA ALA A 113 -21.73 7.65 -58.09
C ALA A 113 -21.29 7.27 -59.51
N GLY A 114 -22.17 7.48 -60.49
CA GLY A 114 -21.86 7.35 -61.93
C GLY A 114 -23.06 7.09 -62.81
#